data_AF-A0A6P5IRA3-F1
#
_entry.id   AF-A0A6P5IRA3-F1
#
_cell.length_a   1.000
_cell.length_b   1.000
_cell.length_c   1.000
_cell.angle_alpha   90.00
_cell.angle_beta   90.00
_cell.angle_gamma   90.00
#
_symmetry.space_group_name_H-M   'P 1'
#
loop_
_entity.id
_entity.type
_entity.pdbx_description
1 polymer ?
#
loop_
_entity_poly.entity_id
_entity_poly.type
_entity_poly.pdbx_seq_one_letter_code
_entity_poly.pdbx_strand_id
1 'polypeptide(L)'
;MGHFQVLQMVLLFLPGMVYACINVLQIFIRVIPEHHCRLQNQTSAVSAFRGDGRDRDLLKVSIPMDKRGKPETCLRFTEPQWQLLNPNATEQARLDTEHCLDGWVYDKSVSSSSIVAEWDLVCEQKLLIYICVAIFAGGHLAGSVVFGILSDRFGRRTMLLWSSLMAMISGTCEAFVPTFTGHVIFKFFTGAAVVGVFTTRNCLTLEWTPPERRIHVNTYNIYSSSLGQILMSGWAYLVRDWHWLQFSASASFVIALLFALYVDRTANKLSKQALPESARWQITHNKLHMAMKTLQKVAWINGQKEQGRKLTPEGVMSYIQEDLTTVKASSSLRDLFQTPGICKISSCVVFGWFACGFSYTAMVMDLQKFGFSIYLVQVLFALIDFPARLFGSISMSYVGNRFTFIFCALFSGCVIIIPIFVPQDMAALTLTLNVLGRGGLGVMFLCIYLYTLELYPTEIRQKGTSVGIFTSRFGAVLAPCVYITETSSTILKPLLFGVVPILSAIAVSFLIETRGLPLLETIQETEKRVKRAQSLKGNASEEVQKRQALLIPAIPEAESTV
;
A
#
# COMPACT_ATOMS: atom_id res chain seq x y z
N MET A 1 17.59 -20.63 11.82
CA MET A 1 16.35 -21.15 11.19
C MET A 1 16.66 -22.53 10.66
N GLY A 2 15.71 -23.47 10.74
CA GLY A 2 15.91 -24.79 10.17
C GLY A 2 15.64 -24.82 8.66
N HIS A 3 16.06 -25.89 7.99
CA HIS A 3 15.87 -26.07 6.55
C HIS A 3 14.40 -26.01 6.12
N PHE A 4 13.48 -26.47 6.99
CA PHE A 4 12.05 -26.40 6.73
C PHE A 4 11.56 -24.96 6.58
N GLN A 5 11.94 -24.07 7.50
CA GLN A 5 11.54 -22.66 7.44
C GLN A 5 12.08 -21.98 6.18
N VAL A 6 13.32 -22.28 5.79
CA VAL A 6 13.92 -21.75 4.55
C VAL A 6 13.15 -22.24 3.32
N LEU A 7 12.85 -23.53 3.24
CA LEU A 7 12.07 -24.11 2.14
C LEU A 7 10.68 -23.46 2.04
N GLN A 8 10.02 -23.26 3.18
CA GLN A 8 8.72 -22.61 3.24
C GLN A 8 8.80 -21.14 2.78
N MET A 9 9.83 -20.40 3.19
CA MET A 9 10.03 -19.02 2.74
C MET A 9 10.25 -18.93 1.23
N VAL A 10 11.03 -19.85 0.65
CA VAL A 10 11.23 -19.91 -0.81
C VAL A 10 9.91 -20.22 -1.51
N LEU A 11 9.15 -21.21 -1.02
CA LEU A 11 7.86 -21.59 -1.62
C LEU A 11 6.84 -20.45 -1.56
N LEU A 12 6.79 -19.73 -0.44
CA LEU A 12 5.88 -18.59 -0.24
C LEU A 12 6.41 -17.29 -0.85
N PHE A 13 7.60 -17.27 -1.47
CA PHE A 13 8.10 -16.09 -2.17
C PHE A 13 7.26 -15.76 -3.39
N LEU A 14 6.97 -16.76 -4.23
CA LEU A 14 6.27 -16.58 -5.49
C LEU A 14 4.85 -15.98 -5.31
N PRO A 15 3.98 -16.48 -4.40
CA PRO A 15 2.70 -15.83 -4.12
C PRO A 15 2.82 -14.38 -3.64
N GLY A 16 3.87 -14.07 -2.87
CA GLY A 16 4.13 -12.69 -2.39
C GLY A 16 4.54 -11.73 -3.50
N MET A 17 5.28 -12.24 -4.48
CA MET A 17 5.68 -11.52 -5.68
C MET A 17 4.49 -11.28 -6.61
N VAL A 18 3.68 -12.32 -6.88
CA VAL A 18 2.47 -12.23 -7.73
C VAL A 18 1.45 -11.25 -7.14
N TYR A 19 1.26 -11.27 -5.82
CA TYR A 19 0.46 -10.26 -5.10
C TYR A 19 0.89 -8.84 -5.48
N ALA A 20 2.18 -8.55 -5.44
CA ALA A 20 2.68 -7.21 -5.74
C ALA A 20 2.55 -6.86 -7.23
N CYS A 21 2.70 -7.85 -8.13
CA CYS A 21 2.48 -7.65 -9.56
C CYS A 21 1.06 -7.13 -9.83
N ILE A 22 0.03 -7.78 -9.31
CA ILE A 22 -1.36 -7.35 -9.55
C ILE A 22 -1.66 -6.00 -8.92
N ASN A 23 -1.08 -5.68 -7.77
CA ASN A 23 -1.23 -4.35 -7.17
C ASN A 23 -0.68 -3.24 -8.07
N VAL A 24 0.50 -3.45 -8.66
CA VAL A 24 1.18 -2.47 -9.52
C VAL A 24 0.54 -2.40 -10.90
N LEU A 25 0.10 -3.54 -11.44
CA LEU A 25 -0.66 -3.64 -12.68
C LEU A 25 -1.81 -2.63 -12.74
N GLN A 26 -2.52 -2.43 -11.63
CA GLN A 26 -3.64 -1.49 -11.54
C GLN A 26 -3.26 -0.05 -11.93
N ILE A 27 -1.98 0.32 -11.88
CA ILE A 27 -1.48 1.61 -12.33
C ILE A 27 -1.44 1.65 -13.86
N PHE A 28 -0.83 0.63 -14.48
CA PHE A 28 -0.56 0.59 -15.91
C PHE A 28 -1.83 0.47 -16.76
N ILE A 29 -2.84 -0.24 -16.27
CA ILE A 29 -4.11 -0.39 -16.99
C ILE A 29 -4.97 0.90 -17.01
N ARG A 30 -4.69 1.85 -16.10
CA ARG A 30 -5.41 3.14 -15.95
C ARG A 30 -4.64 4.33 -16.53
N VAL A 31 -3.62 4.07 -17.33
CA VAL A 31 -2.85 5.11 -18.02
C VAL A 31 -3.81 5.93 -18.88
N ILE A 32 -3.84 7.24 -18.65
CA ILE A 32 -4.55 8.19 -19.51
C ILE A 32 -3.63 8.48 -20.70
N PRO A 33 -3.96 8.07 -21.93
CA PRO A 33 -3.19 8.43 -23.12
C PRO A 33 -3.42 9.91 -23.46
N GLU A 34 -2.50 10.52 -24.21
CA GLU A 34 -2.81 11.80 -24.85
C GLU A 34 -4.01 11.60 -25.78
N HIS A 35 -4.98 12.52 -25.72
CA HIS A 35 -6.24 12.40 -26.43
C HIS A 35 -6.77 13.76 -26.86
N HIS A 36 -7.58 13.75 -27.91
CA HIS A 36 -8.30 14.91 -28.39
C HIS A 36 -9.69 14.50 -28.89
N CYS A 37 -10.58 15.47 -29.09
CA CYS A 37 -11.91 15.19 -29.64
C CYS A 37 -11.80 14.51 -31.02
N ARG A 38 -12.72 13.58 -31.31
CA ARG A 38 -12.88 13.03 -32.64
C ARG A 38 -13.49 14.10 -33.55
N LEU A 39 -12.86 14.30 -34.70
CA LEU A 39 -13.33 15.24 -35.72
C LEU A 39 -14.41 14.58 -36.57
N GLN A 40 -15.45 15.33 -36.91
CA GLN A 40 -16.47 14.88 -37.85
C GLN A 40 -15.87 14.81 -39.26
N ASN A 41 -16.22 13.76 -40.02
CA ASN A 41 -15.76 13.60 -41.41
C ASN A 41 -16.34 14.71 -42.30
N GLN A 42 -15.65 15.84 -42.40
CA GLN A 42 -16.05 16.94 -43.28
C GLN A 42 -15.60 16.66 -44.72
N THR A 43 -16.30 15.77 -45.40
CA THR A 43 -16.01 15.33 -46.78
C THR A 43 -15.95 16.47 -47.80
N SER A 44 -16.59 17.61 -47.54
CA SER A 44 -16.70 18.71 -48.52
C SER A 44 -15.57 19.76 -48.47
N ALA A 45 -14.97 20.03 -47.30
CA ALA A 45 -13.89 21.02 -47.14
C ALA A 45 -12.49 20.38 -47.09
N VAL A 46 -12.43 19.11 -46.68
CA VAL A 46 -11.18 18.35 -46.46
C VAL A 46 -10.51 17.93 -47.78
N SER A 47 -11.21 18.01 -48.91
CA SER A 47 -10.70 17.71 -50.26
C SER A 47 -9.70 18.75 -50.79
N ALA A 48 -9.64 19.95 -50.19
CA ALA A 48 -8.78 21.05 -50.63
C ALA A 48 -7.31 20.94 -50.17
N PHE A 49 -7.00 20.06 -49.21
CA PHE A 49 -5.65 19.91 -48.66
C PHE A 49 -5.00 18.57 -49.09
N ARG A 50 -3.99 18.66 -49.99
CA ARG A 50 -3.05 17.57 -50.30
C ARG A 50 -1.68 17.94 -49.74
N GLY A 51 -1.22 17.26 -48.69
CA GLY A 51 0.11 17.45 -48.11
C GLY A 51 0.31 16.76 -46.76
N ASP A 52 1.57 16.61 -46.35
CA ASP A 52 2.05 15.90 -45.14
C ASP A 52 1.65 16.59 -43.81
N GLY A 53 1.07 17.80 -43.87
CA GLY A 53 0.62 18.60 -42.71
C GLY A 53 -0.90 18.60 -42.46
N ARG A 54 -1.69 17.88 -43.27
CA ARG A 54 -3.16 17.93 -43.29
C ARG A 54 -3.82 17.70 -41.93
N ASP A 55 -3.38 16.68 -41.20
CA ASP A 55 -3.98 16.32 -39.91
C ASP A 55 -3.70 17.37 -38.83
N ARG A 56 -2.51 17.97 -38.86
CA ARG A 56 -2.13 19.02 -37.91
C ARG A 56 -2.92 20.30 -38.14
N ASP A 57 -3.14 20.67 -39.40
CA ASP A 57 -3.90 21.87 -39.76
C ASP A 57 -5.40 21.69 -39.49
N LEU A 58 -5.95 20.50 -39.74
CA LEU A 58 -7.32 20.14 -39.36
C LEU A 58 -7.53 20.20 -37.84
N LEU A 59 -6.58 19.69 -37.06
CA LEU A 59 -6.64 19.77 -35.59
C LEU A 59 -6.61 21.22 -35.10
N LYS A 60 -5.75 22.08 -35.66
CA LYS A 60 -5.70 23.53 -35.31
C LYS A 60 -7.00 24.28 -35.57
N VAL A 61 -7.66 23.94 -36.66
CA VAL A 61 -8.90 24.61 -37.08
C VAL A 61 -10.10 24.10 -36.28
N SER A 62 -10.06 22.86 -35.80
CA SER A 62 -11.22 22.20 -35.19
C SER A 62 -11.14 22.14 -33.65
N ILE A 63 -9.94 22.28 -33.08
CA ILE A 63 -9.69 22.14 -31.64
C ILE A 63 -8.88 23.35 -31.14
N PRO A 64 -9.30 24.00 -30.04
CA PRO A 64 -8.50 25.05 -29.41
C PRO A 64 -7.13 24.53 -28.98
N MET A 65 -6.11 25.38 -28.98
CA MET A 65 -4.75 25.00 -28.56
C MET A 65 -4.44 25.56 -27.15
N ASP A 66 -3.88 24.73 -26.28
CA ASP A 66 -3.27 25.17 -25.00
C ASP A 66 -2.11 26.15 -25.29
N LYS A 67 -1.69 26.89 -24.27
CA LYS A 67 -0.51 27.76 -24.22
C LYS A 67 0.79 27.09 -24.70
N ARG A 68 0.83 25.75 -24.68
CA ARG A 68 1.95 24.93 -25.17
C ARG A 68 1.80 24.47 -26.63
N GLY A 69 0.78 24.93 -27.34
CA GLY A 69 0.50 24.56 -28.73
C GLY A 69 -0.01 23.12 -28.91
N LYS A 70 -0.50 22.50 -27.83
CA LYS A 70 -1.15 21.17 -27.87
C LYS A 70 -2.66 21.33 -27.97
N PRO A 71 -3.38 20.43 -28.67
CA PRO A 71 -4.83 20.49 -28.74
C PRO A 71 -5.45 20.32 -27.36
N GLU A 72 -6.48 21.12 -27.07
CA GLU A 72 -7.33 20.96 -25.90
C GLU A 72 -7.95 19.56 -25.88
N THR A 73 -8.00 18.95 -24.70
CA THR A 73 -8.30 17.52 -24.58
C THR A 73 -9.79 17.22 -24.50
N CYS A 74 -10.59 18.20 -24.06
CA CYS A 74 -11.99 18.02 -23.70
C CYS A 74 -12.97 18.95 -24.45
N LEU A 75 -12.44 19.91 -25.21
CA LEU A 75 -13.22 20.92 -25.92
C LEU A 75 -12.85 20.92 -27.40
N ARG A 76 -13.83 21.21 -28.24
CA ARG A 76 -13.66 21.49 -29.67
C ARG A 76 -14.39 22.76 -30.04
N PHE A 77 -14.06 23.35 -31.18
CA PHE A 77 -14.87 24.43 -31.73
C PHE A 77 -16.21 23.88 -32.24
N THR A 78 -17.28 24.65 -32.07
CA THR A 78 -18.61 24.33 -32.61
C THR A 78 -18.58 24.27 -34.15
N GLU A 79 -17.83 25.18 -34.77
CA GLU A 79 -17.57 25.22 -36.20
C GLU A 79 -16.06 25.31 -36.48
N PRO A 80 -15.55 24.70 -37.57
CA PRO A 80 -14.14 24.77 -37.92
C PRO A 80 -13.69 26.22 -38.20
N GLN A 81 -12.69 26.68 -37.46
CA GLN A 81 -12.16 28.04 -37.49
C GLN A 81 -11.05 28.19 -38.53
N TRP A 82 -11.39 28.15 -39.82
CA TRP A 82 -10.41 28.14 -40.94
C TRP A 82 -9.46 29.35 -40.93
N GLN A 83 -9.92 30.47 -40.36
CA GLN A 83 -9.13 31.69 -40.17
C GLN A 83 -7.86 31.49 -39.32
N LEU A 84 -7.82 30.48 -38.45
CA LEU A 84 -6.62 30.16 -37.64
C LEU A 84 -5.42 29.69 -38.47
N LEU A 85 -5.64 29.35 -39.75
CA LEU A 85 -4.56 29.03 -40.70
C LEU A 85 -3.95 30.29 -41.32
N ASN A 86 -4.63 31.44 -41.26
CA ASN A 86 -4.18 32.68 -41.86
C ASN A 86 -3.46 33.56 -40.81
N PRO A 87 -2.15 33.84 -40.96
CA PRO A 87 -1.39 34.62 -39.98
C PRO A 87 -1.81 36.10 -39.89
N ASN A 88 -2.62 36.60 -40.83
CA ASN A 88 -3.07 38.00 -40.91
C ASN A 88 -4.55 38.21 -40.48
N ALA A 89 -5.21 37.18 -39.94
CA ALA A 89 -6.61 37.31 -39.52
C ALA A 89 -6.71 38.03 -38.16
N THR A 90 -7.46 39.12 -38.11
CA THR A 90 -7.78 39.88 -36.89
C THR A 90 -8.66 39.07 -35.92
N GLU A 91 -8.31 39.09 -34.63
CA GLU A 91 -8.94 38.40 -33.49
C GLU A 91 -10.40 38.81 -33.22
N GLN A 92 -11.33 38.55 -34.14
CA GLN A 92 -12.75 38.97 -34.00
C GLN A 92 -13.77 37.87 -34.26
N ALA A 93 -13.39 36.60 -34.09
CA ALA A 93 -14.33 35.49 -34.19
C ALA A 93 -14.78 34.99 -32.83
N ARG A 94 -16.08 34.68 -32.71
CA ARG A 94 -16.62 33.93 -31.59
C ARG A 94 -16.01 32.53 -31.60
N LEU A 95 -15.04 32.31 -30.71
CA LEU A 95 -14.44 31.02 -30.43
C LEU A 95 -15.41 30.21 -29.56
N ASP A 96 -16.59 29.93 -30.10
CA ASP A 96 -17.58 29.14 -29.39
C ASP A 96 -17.08 27.69 -29.33
N THR A 97 -16.90 27.19 -28.11
CA THR A 97 -16.40 25.83 -27.84
C THR A 97 -17.50 24.97 -27.24
N GLU A 98 -17.53 23.70 -27.62
CA GLU A 98 -18.39 22.68 -27.05
C GLU A 98 -17.58 21.46 -26.59
N HIS A 99 -18.21 20.60 -25.79
CA HIS A 99 -17.63 19.32 -25.37
C HIS A 99 -17.51 18.34 -26.55
N CYS A 100 -16.60 17.36 -26.44
CA CYS A 100 -16.47 16.32 -27.48
C CYS A 100 -17.73 15.42 -27.54
N LEU A 101 -18.62 15.66 -28.51
CA LEU A 101 -19.84 14.85 -28.67
C LEU A 101 -19.62 13.53 -29.41
N ASP A 102 -18.66 13.49 -30.33
CA ASP A 102 -18.40 12.35 -31.23
C ASP A 102 -17.33 11.37 -30.70
N GLY A 103 -17.01 11.46 -29.40
CA GLY A 103 -15.99 10.67 -28.72
C GLY A 103 -14.57 11.20 -28.91
N TRP A 104 -13.58 10.35 -28.62
CA TRP A 104 -12.16 10.73 -28.56
C TRP A 104 -11.30 9.89 -29.52
N VAL A 105 -10.12 10.44 -29.80
CA VAL A 105 -9.01 9.74 -30.44
C VAL A 105 -7.83 9.77 -29.48
N TYR A 106 -7.27 8.59 -29.22
CA TYR A 106 -6.18 8.38 -28.26
C TYR A 106 -4.88 8.08 -28.99
N ASP A 107 -3.78 8.66 -28.51
CA ASP A 107 -2.43 8.30 -28.93
C ASP A 107 -2.07 6.90 -28.39
N LYS A 108 -1.66 6.02 -29.30
CA LYS A 108 -1.27 4.64 -29.02
C LYS A 108 0.25 4.48 -28.81
N SER A 109 1.00 5.58 -28.74
CA SER A 109 2.47 5.57 -28.57
C SER A 109 2.92 5.04 -27.19
N VAL A 110 2.15 5.29 -26.12
CA VAL A 110 2.45 4.87 -24.74
C VAL A 110 1.78 3.54 -24.40
N SER A 111 0.49 3.38 -24.70
CA SER A 111 -0.27 2.14 -24.50
C SER A 111 -1.07 1.79 -25.75
N SER A 112 -1.12 0.51 -26.15
CA SER A 112 -1.91 0.12 -27.33
C SER A 112 -3.41 0.16 -27.05
N SER A 113 -3.79 -0.18 -25.81
CA SER A 113 -5.13 -0.06 -25.25
C SER A 113 -5.03 0.25 -23.76
N SER A 114 -6.05 0.90 -23.19
CA SER A 114 -6.18 1.13 -21.74
C SER A 114 -7.65 1.13 -21.35
N ILE A 115 -7.94 0.89 -20.08
CA ILE A 115 -9.31 0.99 -19.52
C ILE A 115 -9.90 2.38 -19.79
N VAL A 116 -9.04 3.41 -19.77
CA VAL A 116 -9.46 4.79 -20.03
C VAL A 116 -9.90 4.96 -21.49
N ALA A 117 -9.13 4.42 -22.43
CA ALA A 117 -9.40 4.55 -23.87
C ALA A 117 -10.58 3.68 -24.35
N GLU A 118 -10.87 2.59 -23.64
CA GLU A 118 -11.93 1.66 -24.03
C GLU A 118 -13.33 2.10 -23.61
N TRP A 119 -13.44 2.69 -22.41
CA TRP A 119 -14.70 3.20 -21.87
C TRP A 119 -14.77 4.73 -21.84
N ASP A 120 -13.90 5.41 -22.57
CA ASP A 120 -13.85 6.88 -22.69
C ASP A 120 -13.88 7.61 -21.33
N LEU A 121 -13.06 7.15 -20.37
CA LEU A 121 -13.03 7.65 -18.99
C LEU A 121 -12.21 8.95 -18.85
N VAL A 122 -12.44 9.89 -19.74
CA VAL A 122 -11.76 11.20 -19.78
C VAL A 122 -12.74 12.33 -19.47
N CYS A 123 -12.22 13.55 -19.28
CA CYS A 123 -13.03 14.75 -19.03
C CYS A 123 -14.02 14.56 -17.87
N GLU A 124 -15.33 14.65 -18.12
CA GLU A 124 -16.39 14.47 -17.10
C GLU A 124 -16.37 13.07 -16.45
N GLN A 125 -15.96 12.05 -17.20
CA GLN A 125 -15.93 10.66 -16.72
C GLN A 125 -14.62 10.29 -16.02
N LYS A 126 -13.65 11.21 -15.93
CA LYS A 126 -12.35 10.99 -15.26
C LYS A 126 -12.49 10.51 -13.81
N LEU A 127 -13.59 10.88 -13.16
CA LEU A 127 -13.91 10.48 -11.79
C LEU A 127 -13.96 8.96 -11.61
N LEU A 128 -14.45 8.25 -12.63
CA LEU A 128 -14.64 6.80 -12.61
C LEU A 128 -13.31 6.05 -12.47
N ILE A 129 -12.19 6.62 -12.96
CA ILE A 129 -10.85 6.07 -12.78
C ILE A 129 -10.49 5.98 -11.29
N TYR A 130 -10.83 7.00 -10.52
CA TYR A 130 -10.55 7.06 -9.07
C TYR A 130 -11.51 6.16 -8.28
N ILE A 131 -12.77 6.08 -8.69
CA ILE A 131 -13.75 5.15 -8.13
C ILE A 131 -13.28 3.69 -8.31
N CYS A 132 -12.74 3.32 -9.47
CA CYS A 132 -12.14 2.00 -9.70
C CYS A 132 -11.05 1.67 -8.66
N VAL A 133 -10.19 2.64 -8.30
CA VAL A 133 -9.17 2.42 -7.26
C VAL A 133 -9.77 2.30 -5.89
N ALA A 134 -10.72 3.16 -5.55
CA ALA A 134 -11.42 3.12 -4.27
C ALA A 134 -12.11 1.75 -4.09
N ILE A 135 -12.71 1.20 -5.15
CA ILE A 135 -13.37 -0.10 -5.14
C ILE A 135 -12.36 -1.25 -5.01
N PHE A 136 -11.24 -1.21 -5.74
CA PHE A 136 -10.16 -2.18 -5.56
C PHE A 136 -9.59 -2.17 -4.12
N ALA A 137 -9.36 -0.97 -3.58
CA ALA A 137 -8.94 -0.78 -2.19
C ALA A 137 -10.03 -1.20 -1.18
N GLY A 138 -11.31 -1.01 -1.51
CA GLY A 138 -12.45 -1.50 -0.74
C GLY A 138 -12.48 -3.02 -0.71
N GLY A 139 -12.15 -3.66 -1.83
CA GLY A 139 -11.87 -5.08 -1.92
C GLY A 139 -10.75 -5.50 -0.97
N HIS A 140 -9.63 -4.78 -0.91
CA HIS A 140 -8.57 -5.04 0.08
C HIS A 140 -9.07 -4.95 1.53
N LEU A 141 -9.89 -3.95 1.85
CA LEU A 141 -10.43 -3.78 3.19
C LEU A 141 -11.32 -4.98 3.56
N ALA A 142 -12.32 -5.27 2.72
CA ALA A 142 -13.26 -6.38 2.93
C ALA A 142 -12.54 -7.74 2.97
N GLY A 143 -11.64 -8.00 2.01
CA GLY A 143 -10.88 -9.23 1.93
C GLY A 143 -9.98 -9.45 3.14
N SER A 144 -9.37 -8.40 3.69
CA SER A 144 -8.53 -8.54 4.90
C SER A 144 -9.29 -9.05 6.12
N VAL A 145 -10.55 -8.61 6.27
CA VAL A 145 -11.45 -9.05 7.35
C VAL A 145 -11.97 -10.46 7.08
N VAL A 146 -12.52 -10.69 5.88
CA VAL A 146 -13.14 -11.96 5.51
C VAL A 146 -12.11 -13.09 5.48
N PHE A 147 -11.00 -12.93 4.75
CA PHE A 147 -9.97 -13.97 4.70
C PHE A 147 -9.21 -14.12 6.02
N GLY A 148 -9.13 -13.07 6.85
CA GLY A 148 -8.64 -13.19 8.22
C GLY A 148 -9.46 -14.21 9.02
N ILE A 149 -10.77 -13.97 9.14
CA ILE A 149 -11.71 -14.83 9.87
C ILE A 149 -11.77 -16.25 9.26
N LEU A 150 -11.87 -16.34 7.93
CA LEU A 150 -11.94 -17.63 7.25
C LEU A 150 -10.64 -18.44 7.40
N SER A 151 -9.48 -17.79 7.41
CA SER A 151 -8.19 -18.48 7.61
C SER A 151 -8.03 -19.06 9.00
N ASP A 152 -8.66 -18.41 10.00
CA ASP A 152 -8.71 -18.93 11.35
C ASP A 152 -9.67 -20.12 11.46
N ARG A 153 -10.76 -20.14 10.69
CA ARG A 153 -11.75 -21.23 10.73
C ARG A 153 -11.38 -22.46 9.88
N PHE A 154 -10.84 -22.24 8.69
CA PHE A 154 -10.63 -23.28 7.68
C PHE A 154 -9.16 -23.67 7.46
N GLY A 155 -8.23 -22.94 8.07
CA GLY A 155 -6.79 -23.16 7.93
C GLY A 155 -6.15 -22.19 6.94
N ARG A 156 -4.86 -21.91 7.15
CA ARG A 156 -4.11 -20.84 6.50
C ARG A 156 -3.67 -21.30 5.12
N ARG A 157 -3.23 -22.56 4.99
CA ARG A 157 -2.90 -23.18 3.70
C ARG A 157 -4.14 -23.28 2.81
N THR A 158 -5.25 -23.77 3.35
CA THR A 158 -6.49 -23.94 2.58
C THR A 158 -6.99 -22.60 2.04
N MET A 159 -7.02 -21.56 2.88
CA MET A 159 -7.43 -20.22 2.45
C MET A 159 -6.43 -19.55 1.49
N LEU A 160 -5.13 -19.84 1.59
CA LEU A 160 -4.15 -19.38 0.60
C LEU A 160 -4.46 -19.94 -0.79
N LEU A 161 -4.81 -21.23 -0.90
CA LEU A 161 -5.16 -21.86 -2.18
C LEU A 161 -6.48 -21.29 -2.73
N TRP A 162 -7.50 -21.16 -1.88
CA TRP A 162 -8.81 -20.60 -2.28
C TRP A 162 -8.73 -19.14 -2.70
N SER A 163 -8.01 -18.30 -1.96
CA SER A 163 -7.80 -16.90 -2.33
C SER A 163 -7.00 -16.77 -3.64
N SER A 164 -6.01 -17.64 -3.87
CA SER A 164 -5.28 -17.66 -5.15
C SER A 164 -6.18 -18.06 -6.32
N LEU A 165 -7.03 -19.08 -6.14
CA LEU A 165 -8.03 -19.51 -7.12
C LEU A 165 -9.03 -18.38 -7.43
N MET A 166 -9.54 -17.72 -6.39
CA MET A 166 -10.44 -16.58 -6.54
C MET A 166 -9.77 -15.41 -7.27
N ALA A 167 -8.50 -15.11 -6.98
CA ALA A 167 -7.76 -14.03 -7.61
C ALA A 167 -7.54 -14.31 -9.12
N MET A 168 -7.23 -15.56 -9.47
CA MET A 168 -7.11 -15.98 -10.86
C MET A 168 -8.43 -15.86 -11.62
N ILE A 169 -9.54 -16.38 -11.08
CA ILE A 169 -10.85 -16.35 -11.75
C ILE A 169 -11.32 -14.91 -11.90
N SER A 170 -11.39 -14.16 -10.78
CA SER A 170 -11.85 -12.78 -10.80
C SER A 170 -10.97 -11.89 -11.68
N GLY A 171 -9.64 -12.04 -11.65
CA GLY A 171 -8.73 -11.24 -12.45
C GLY A 171 -8.81 -11.57 -13.94
N THR A 172 -9.10 -12.82 -14.30
CA THR A 172 -9.37 -13.22 -15.71
C THR A 172 -10.71 -12.66 -16.19
N CYS A 173 -11.75 -12.72 -15.35
CA CYS A 173 -13.03 -12.10 -15.67
C CYS A 173 -12.92 -10.58 -15.78
N GLU A 174 -12.13 -9.93 -14.91
CA GLU A 174 -11.82 -8.49 -14.97
C GLU A 174 -11.18 -8.10 -16.30
N ALA A 175 -10.34 -8.98 -16.87
CA ALA A 175 -9.64 -8.75 -18.12
C ALA A 175 -10.59 -8.72 -19.33
N PHE A 176 -11.60 -9.61 -19.40
CA PHE A 176 -12.37 -9.83 -20.64
C PHE A 176 -13.84 -9.42 -20.56
N VAL A 177 -14.28 -8.86 -19.43
CA VAL A 177 -15.67 -8.42 -19.29
C VAL A 177 -15.91 -7.17 -20.14
N PRO A 178 -16.93 -7.16 -21.03
CA PRO A 178 -17.12 -6.07 -21.99
C PRO A 178 -17.79 -4.83 -21.36
N THR A 179 -18.41 -4.97 -20.20
CA THR A 179 -19.13 -3.88 -19.53
C THR A 179 -18.28 -3.27 -18.42
N PHE A 180 -18.28 -1.94 -18.34
CA PHE A 180 -17.56 -1.21 -17.29
C PHE A 180 -18.04 -1.62 -15.88
N THR A 181 -19.35 -1.77 -15.68
CA THR A 181 -19.92 -2.23 -14.39
C THR A 181 -19.41 -3.61 -14.01
N GLY A 182 -19.34 -4.54 -14.98
CA GLY A 182 -18.79 -5.88 -14.75
C GLY A 182 -17.30 -5.81 -14.38
N HIS A 183 -16.52 -4.96 -15.06
CA HIS A 183 -15.11 -4.73 -14.75
C HIS A 183 -14.94 -4.27 -13.29
N VAL A 184 -15.73 -3.29 -12.85
CA VAL A 184 -15.69 -2.76 -11.47
C VAL A 184 -16.03 -3.83 -10.43
N ILE A 185 -17.04 -4.68 -10.69
CA ILE A 185 -17.42 -5.77 -9.78
C ILE A 185 -16.29 -6.79 -9.65
N PHE A 186 -15.73 -7.27 -10.77
CA PHE A 186 -14.63 -8.23 -10.72
C PHE A 186 -13.38 -7.64 -10.07
N LYS A 187 -13.10 -6.35 -10.31
CA LYS A 187 -12.00 -5.62 -9.67
C LYS A 187 -12.11 -5.61 -8.14
N PHE A 188 -13.30 -5.45 -7.58
CA PHE A 188 -13.52 -5.57 -6.13
C PHE A 188 -13.12 -6.97 -5.62
N PHE A 189 -13.57 -8.02 -6.32
CA PHE A 189 -13.27 -9.40 -5.95
C PHE A 189 -11.79 -9.75 -6.13
N THR A 190 -11.14 -9.23 -7.18
CA THR A 190 -9.69 -9.38 -7.39
C THR A 190 -8.92 -8.71 -6.26
N GLY A 191 -9.29 -7.49 -5.86
CA GLY A 191 -8.75 -6.86 -4.66
C GLY A 191 -8.91 -7.74 -3.42
N ALA A 192 -10.13 -8.19 -3.13
CA ALA A 192 -10.42 -9.03 -1.96
C ALA A 192 -9.61 -10.34 -1.95
N ALA A 193 -9.45 -10.97 -3.11
CA ALA A 193 -8.70 -12.21 -3.25
C ALA A 193 -7.19 -11.99 -3.09
N VAL A 194 -6.64 -10.95 -3.72
CA VAL A 194 -5.20 -10.61 -3.68
C VAL A 194 -4.77 -10.27 -2.25
N VAL A 195 -5.55 -9.49 -1.48
CA VAL A 195 -5.26 -9.28 -0.06
C VAL A 195 -5.41 -10.56 0.76
N GLY A 196 -6.33 -11.46 0.40
CA GLY A 196 -6.50 -12.76 1.02
C GLY A 196 -5.24 -13.61 0.90
N VAL A 197 -4.64 -13.64 -0.29
CA VAL A 197 -3.34 -14.29 -0.54
C VAL A 197 -2.27 -13.66 0.35
N PHE A 198 -2.18 -12.34 0.40
CA PHE A 198 -1.20 -11.64 1.24
C PHE A 198 -1.35 -11.99 2.72
N THR A 199 -2.55 -11.89 3.28
CA THR A 199 -2.80 -12.11 4.71
C THR A 199 -2.52 -13.57 5.10
N THR A 200 -3.08 -14.52 4.36
CA THR A 200 -2.92 -15.97 4.64
C THR A 200 -1.47 -16.43 4.51
N ARG A 201 -0.77 -15.96 3.47
CA ARG A 201 0.67 -16.18 3.27
C ARG A 201 1.49 -15.66 4.45
N ASN A 202 1.28 -14.41 4.85
CA ASN A 202 2.04 -13.81 5.94
C ASN A 202 1.78 -14.54 7.27
N CYS A 203 0.51 -14.85 7.59
CA CYS A 203 0.17 -15.65 8.77
C CYS A 203 0.87 -17.01 8.76
N LEU A 204 0.79 -17.75 7.65
CA LEU A 204 1.42 -19.06 7.54
C LEU A 204 2.94 -18.99 7.69
N THR A 205 3.57 -17.96 7.12
CA THR A 205 5.03 -17.78 7.24
C THR A 205 5.43 -17.47 8.68
N LEU A 206 4.69 -16.59 9.37
CA LEU A 206 4.99 -16.15 10.72
C LEU A 206 4.69 -17.21 11.80
N GLU A 207 3.66 -18.04 11.60
CA GLU A 207 3.31 -19.11 12.54
C GLU A 207 4.34 -20.23 12.57
N TRP A 208 5.07 -20.44 11.47
CA TRP A 208 6.18 -21.41 11.40
C TRP A 208 7.55 -20.81 11.76
N THR A 209 7.61 -19.49 11.95
CA THR A 209 8.84 -18.76 12.24
C THR A 209 8.96 -18.47 13.74
N PRO A 210 10.09 -18.85 14.37
CA PRO A 210 10.32 -18.56 15.78
C PRO A 210 10.41 -17.04 16.01
N PRO A 211 9.97 -16.52 17.18
CA PRO A 211 9.84 -15.08 17.43
C PRO A 211 11.10 -14.27 17.11
N GLU A 212 12.29 -14.78 17.43
CA GLU A 212 13.57 -14.07 17.26
C GLU A 212 13.95 -13.84 15.79
N ARG A 213 13.36 -14.62 14.88
CA ARG A 213 13.67 -14.56 13.44
C ARG A 213 12.57 -13.90 12.60
N ARG A 214 11.43 -13.52 13.21
CA ARG A 214 10.28 -12.93 12.49
C ARG A 214 10.64 -11.63 11.76
N ILE A 215 11.55 -10.83 12.30
CA ILE A 215 11.99 -9.57 11.66
C ILE A 215 12.66 -9.86 10.31
N HIS A 216 13.58 -10.83 10.25
CA HIS A 216 14.23 -11.22 9.00
C HIS A 216 13.25 -11.79 7.97
N VAL A 217 12.29 -12.60 8.44
CA VAL A 217 11.24 -13.18 7.58
C VAL A 217 10.31 -12.12 7.01
N ASN A 218 9.91 -11.14 7.82
CA ASN A 218 9.11 -10.02 7.35
C ASN A 218 9.87 -9.15 6.36
N THR A 219 11.16 -8.91 6.61
CA THR A 219 12.03 -8.17 5.67
C THR A 219 12.10 -8.89 4.31
N TYR A 220 12.28 -10.21 4.31
CA TYR A 220 12.25 -11.03 3.11
C TYR A 220 10.90 -10.95 2.37
N ASN A 221 9.78 -11.00 3.11
CA ASN A 221 8.44 -10.85 2.53
C ASN A 221 8.26 -9.50 1.83
N ILE A 222 8.82 -8.43 2.40
CA ILE A 222 8.76 -7.08 1.84
C ILE A 222 9.62 -6.95 0.57
N TYR A 223 10.82 -7.55 0.57
CA TYR A 223 11.67 -7.59 -0.64
C TYR A 223 11.04 -8.40 -1.76
N SER A 224 10.36 -9.51 -1.44
CA SER A 224 9.55 -10.27 -2.41
C SER A 224 8.52 -9.39 -3.11
N SER A 225 7.80 -8.57 -2.35
CA SER A 225 6.83 -7.64 -2.93
C SER A 225 7.50 -6.55 -3.78
N SER A 226 8.62 -5.99 -3.32
CA SER A 226 9.35 -4.94 -4.07
C SER A 226 9.90 -5.46 -5.41
N LEU A 227 10.41 -6.71 -5.43
CA LEU A 227 10.82 -7.38 -6.66
C LEU A 227 9.64 -7.59 -7.63
N GLY A 228 8.47 -7.97 -7.12
CA GLY A 228 7.25 -8.08 -7.92
C GLY A 228 6.85 -6.76 -8.60
N GLN A 229 7.05 -5.61 -7.93
CA GLN A 229 6.78 -4.30 -8.53
C GLN A 229 7.73 -3.99 -9.71
N ILE A 230 9.02 -4.32 -9.57
CA ILE A 230 10.03 -4.14 -10.63
C ILE A 230 9.69 -5.03 -11.82
N LEU A 231 9.44 -6.32 -11.57
CA LEU A 231 9.09 -7.29 -12.61
C LEU A 231 7.83 -6.89 -13.37
N MET A 232 6.79 -6.45 -12.66
CA MET A 232 5.55 -5.99 -13.30
C MET A 232 5.76 -4.75 -14.16
N SER A 233 6.65 -3.84 -13.76
CA SER A 233 6.98 -2.65 -14.54
C SER A 233 7.67 -3.01 -15.85
N GLY A 234 8.61 -3.97 -15.82
CA GLY A 234 9.22 -4.51 -17.02
C GLY A 234 8.21 -5.27 -17.90
N TRP A 235 7.33 -6.06 -17.29
CA TRP A 235 6.30 -6.80 -18.01
C TRP A 235 5.28 -5.87 -18.71
N ALA A 236 4.86 -4.80 -18.04
CA ALA A 236 3.95 -3.80 -18.58
C ALA A 236 4.56 -2.96 -19.71
N TYR A 237 5.90 -2.89 -19.79
CA TYR A 237 6.59 -2.29 -20.93
C TYR A 237 6.55 -3.21 -22.16
N LEU A 238 6.62 -4.53 -21.96
CA LEU A 238 6.58 -5.53 -23.04
C LEU A 238 5.14 -5.78 -23.55
N VAL A 239 4.18 -5.91 -22.63
CA VAL A 239 2.77 -6.17 -22.94
C VAL A 239 1.97 -4.89 -22.75
N ARG A 240 1.73 -4.19 -23.85
CA ARG A 240 1.10 -2.85 -23.87
C ARG A 240 -0.43 -2.88 -23.98
N ASP A 241 -1.01 -4.07 -24.17
CA ASP A 241 -2.46 -4.27 -24.16
C ASP A 241 -2.94 -4.65 -22.76
N TRP A 242 -3.89 -3.88 -22.22
CA TRP A 242 -4.31 -4.02 -20.84
C TRP A 242 -5.05 -5.34 -20.55
N HIS A 243 -5.76 -5.92 -21.52
CA HIS A 243 -6.45 -7.21 -21.36
C HIS A 243 -5.43 -8.32 -21.13
N TRP A 244 -4.43 -8.41 -22.02
CA TRP A 244 -3.36 -9.41 -21.93
C TRP A 244 -2.48 -9.18 -20.71
N LEU A 245 -2.26 -7.92 -20.34
CA LEU A 245 -1.50 -7.57 -19.15
C LEU A 245 -2.21 -8.04 -17.87
N GLN A 246 -3.54 -7.81 -17.77
CA GLN A 246 -4.35 -8.30 -16.65
C GLN A 246 -4.47 -9.82 -16.62
N PHE A 247 -4.71 -10.44 -17.77
CA PHE A 247 -4.79 -11.89 -17.90
C PHE A 247 -3.48 -12.57 -17.52
N SER A 248 -2.34 -12.12 -18.05
CA SER A 248 -1.03 -12.72 -17.76
C SER A 248 -0.65 -12.61 -16.29
N ALA A 249 -0.93 -11.48 -15.65
CA ALA A 249 -0.73 -11.31 -14.22
C ALA A 249 -1.63 -12.24 -13.40
N SER A 250 -2.91 -12.38 -13.77
CA SER A 250 -3.86 -13.28 -13.11
C SER A 250 -3.47 -14.75 -13.30
N ALA A 251 -3.03 -15.13 -14.50
CA ALA A 251 -2.56 -16.46 -14.84
C ALA A 251 -1.27 -16.83 -14.08
N SER A 252 -0.46 -15.87 -13.64
CA SER A 252 0.72 -16.16 -12.81
C SER A 252 0.39 -16.81 -11.46
N PHE A 253 -0.84 -16.64 -10.94
CA PHE A 253 -1.33 -17.41 -9.80
C PHE A 253 -1.51 -18.91 -10.11
N VAL A 254 -1.81 -19.29 -11.37
CA VAL A 254 -1.82 -20.70 -11.79
C VAL A 254 -0.45 -21.31 -11.56
N ILE A 255 0.61 -20.60 -11.95
CA ILE A 255 1.98 -21.09 -11.79
C ILE A 255 2.30 -21.23 -10.29
N ALA A 256 1.92 -20.25 -9.47
CA ALA A 256 2.09 -20.34 -8.01
C ALA A 256 1.31 -21.51 -7.39
N LEU A 257 0.07 -21.74 -7.85
CA LEU A 257 -0.80 -22.81 -7.40
C LEU A 257 -0.28 -24.18 -7.84
N LEU A 258 0.08 -24.33 -9.11
CA LEU A 258 0.65 -25.55 -9.68
C LEU A 258 2.00 -25.87 -9.06
N PHE A 259 2.84 -24.87 -8.79
CA PHE A 259 4.09 -25.07 -8.06
C PHE A 259 3.82 -25.55 -6.63
N ALA A 260 2.89 -24.93 -5.90
CA ALA A 260 2.50 -25.39 -4.57
C ALA A 260 1.93 -26.82 -4.57
N LEU A 261 1.08 -27.16 -5.55
CA LEU A 261 0.48 -28.49 -5.70
C LEU A 261 1.48 -29.53 -6.22
N TYR A 262 2.39 -29.16 -7.12
CA TYR A 262 3.47 -30.01 -7.62
C TYR A 262 4.45 -30.34 -6.49
N VAL A 263 4.84 -29.34 -5.71
CA VAL A 263 5.72 -29.52 -4.54
C VAL A 263 5.02 -30.40 -3.50
N ASP A 264 3.69 -30.31 -3.33
CA ASP A 264 2.92 -31.23 -2.49
C ASP A 264 2.78 -32.65 -3.08
N ARG A 265 2.58 -32.80 -4.40
CA ARG A 265 2.43 -34.09 -5.11
C ARG A 265 3.74 -34.86 -5.30
N THR A 266 4.81 -34.20 -5.74
CA THR A 266 6.15 -34.79 -5.90
C THR A 266 6.67 -35.30 -4.56
N ALA A 267 6.32 -34.58 -3.50
CA ALA A 267 6.65 -34.97 -2.16
C ALA A 267 5.64 -36.00 -1.58
N ASN A 268 4.46 -36.20 -2.17
CA ASN A 268 3.56 -37.34 -1.87
C ASN A 268 4.07 -38.70 -2.39
N LYS A 269 4.93 -38.77 -3.41
CA LYS A 269 5.58 -40.05 -3.80
C LYS A 269 6.59 -40.52 -2.75
N LEU A 270 6.89 -39.68 -1.75
CA LEU A 270 7.70 -39.96 -0.58
C LEU A 270 7.08 -39.32 0.69
N SER A 271 5.77 -39.43 0.93
CA SER A 271 5.10 -39.09 2.21
C SER A 271 5.49 -37.74 2.85
N LYS A 272 5.63 -36.68 2.05
CA LYS A 272 6.11 -35.35 2.46
C LYS A 272 5.20 -34.24 1.94
N GLN A 273 4.12 -33.85 2.61
CA GLN A 273 3.53 -32.51 2.38
C GLN A 273 4.61 -31.40 2.51
N ALA A 274 4.89 -30.66 1.44
CA ALA A 274 5.97 -29.68 1.44
C ALA A 274 5.55 -28.32 2.02
N LEU A 275 4.25 -28.01 2.01
CA LEU A 275 3.67 -26.89 2.75
C LEU A 275 2.66 -27.44 3.78
N PRO A 276 3.07 -27.72 5.02
CA PRO A 276 2.15 -28.13 6.06
C PRO A 276 1.24 -26.98 6.50
N GLU A 277 0.02 -27.31 6.89
CA GLU A 277 -0.87 -26.38 7.58
C GLU A 277 -0.26 -25.97 8.93
N SER A 278 -0.62 -24.79 9.43
CA SER A 278 -0.12 -24.29 10.71
C SER A 278 -0.33 -25.28 11.86
N ALA A 279 0.74 -25.61 12.57
CA ALA A 279 0.68 -26.43 13.78
C ALA A 279 -0.22 -25.77 14.85
N ARG A 280 -0.11 -24.44 15.00
CA ARG A 280 -0.95 -23.66 15.93
C ARG A 280 -2.42 -23.81 15.58
N TRP A 281 -2.78 -23.67 14.31
CA TRP A 281 -4.16 -23.86 13.85
C TRP A 281 -4.70 -25.26 14.21
N GLN A 282 -3.92 -26.30 13.90
CA GLN A 282 -4.31 -27.69 14.14
C GLN A 282 -4.58 -27.96 15.62
N ILE A 283 -3.76 -27.40 16.52
CA ILE A 283 -3.90 -27.62 17.97
C ILE A 283 -5.13 -26.88 18.49
N THR A 284 -5.32 -25.61 18.11
CA THR A 284 -6.52 -24.84 18.51
C THR A 284 -7.85 -25.45 18.02
N HIS A 285 -7.81 -26.24 16.94
CA HIS A 285 -8.98 -26.95 16.39
C HIS A 285 -9.10 -28.40 16.88
N ASN A 286 -8.46 -28.74 18.00
CA ASN A 286 -8.51 -30.06 18.63
C ASN A 286 -8.00 -31.21 17.73
N LYS A 287 -7.12 -30.90 16.76
CA LYS A 287 -6.48 -31.89 15.87
C LYS A 287 -5.06 -32.20 16.34
N LEU A 288 -4.90 -32.53 17.62
CA LEU A 288 -3.61 -32.70 18.28
C LEU A 288 -2.73 -33.76 17.59
N HIS A 289 -3.32 -34.90 17.22
CA HIS A 289 -2.60 -35.97 16.52
C HIS A 289 -1.97 -35.51 15.19
N MET A 290 -2.71 -34.71 14.40
CA MET A 290 -2.20 -34.15 13.14
C MET A 290 -1.10 -33.11 13.40
N ALA A 291 -1.25 -32.30 14.44
CA ALA A 291 -0.24 -31.32 14.84
C ALA A 291 1.06 -31.98 15.26
N MET A 292 1.00 -33.02 16.10
CA MET A 292 2.18 -33.78 16.51
C MET A 292 2.91 -34.40 15.33
N LYS A 293 2.17 -35.06 14.42
CA LYS A 293 2.75 -35.63 13.19
C LYS A 293 3.44 -34.56 12.35
N THR A 294 2.85 -33.37 12.26
CA THR A 294 3.40 -32.24 11.51
C THR A 294 4.66 -31.68 12.19
N LEU A 295 4.64 -31.47 13.50
CA LEU A 295 5.77 -30.97 14.28
C LEU A 295 6.95 -31.95 14.28
N GLN A 296 6.70 -33.25 14.47
CA GLN A 296 7.71 -34.30 14.37
C GLN A 296 8.40 -34.32 13.02
N LYS A 297 7.62 -34.12 11.94
CA LYS A 297 8.14 -34.04 10.58
C LYS A 297 9.00 -32.80 10.37
N VAL A 298 8.58 -31.63 10.88
CA VAL A 298 9.38 -30.41 10.81
C VAL A 298 10.69 -30.57 11.57
N ALA A 299 10.66 -31.19 12.76
CA ALA A 299 11.85 -31.54 13.52
C ALA A 299 12.77 -32.48 12.72
N TRP A 300 12.20 -33.46 12.00
CA TRP A 300 12.97 -34.36 11.12
C TRP A 300 13.66 -33.63 9.96
N ILE A 301 12.96 -32.71 9.26
CA ILE A 301 13.53 -31.91 8.16
C ILE A 301 14.64 -30.97 8.67
N ASN A 302 14.48 -30.48 9.90
CA ASN A 302 15.47 -29.62 10.56
C ASN A 302 16.64 -30.40 11.18
N GLY A 303 16.70 -31.73 11.03
CA GLY A 303 17.76 -32.57 11.58
C GLY A 303 17.64 -32.85 13.08
N GLN A 304 16.56 -32.41 13.74
CA GLN A 304 16.32 -32.57 15.18
C GLN A 304 15.36 -33.72 15.50
N LYS A 305 15.68 -34.91 14.96
CA LYS A 305 14.82 -36.11 15.06
C LYS A 305 14.54 -36.54 16.50
N GLU A 306 15.53 -36.44 17.37
CA GLU A 306 15.42 -36.82 18.78
C GLU A 306 14.52 -35.88 19.59
N GLN A 307 14.53 -34.57 19.30
CA GLN A 307 13.60 -33.63 19.92
C GLN A 307 12.18 -33.83 19.40
N GLY A 308 12.01 -34.16 18.11
CA GLY A 308 10.72 -34.54 17.54
C GLY A 308 10.13 -35.78 18.23
N ARG A 309 10.93 -36.81 18.49
CA ARG A 309 10.49 -38.03 19.21
C ARG A 309 10.07 -37.78 20.65
N LYS A 310 10.68 -36.78 21.30
CA LYS A 310 10.36 -36.37 22.69
C LYS A 310 9.12 -35.48 22.81
N LEU A 311 8.49 -35.09 21.70
CA LEU A 311 7.25 -34.31 21.74
C LEU A 311 6.11 -35.15 22.33
N THR A 312 5.64 -34.77 23.51
CA THR A 312 4.45 -35.37 24.13
C THR A 312 3.19 -34.55 23.80
N PRO A 313 2.01 -35.20 23.68
CA PRO A 313 0.74 -34.50 23.47
C PRO A 313 0.48 -33.45 24.58
N GLU A 314 0.81 -33.78 25.82
CA GLU A 314 0.59 -32.95 27.00
C GLU A 314 1.50 -31.72 27.00
N GLY A 315 2.77 -31.87 26.62
CA GLY A 315 3.72 -30.74 26.57
C GLY A 315 3.42 -29.74 25.45
N VAL A 316 2.84 -30.20 24.33
CA VAL A 316 2.39 -29.32 23.25
C VAL A 316 1.08 -28.61 23.62
N MET A 317 0.17 -29.32 24.29
CA MET A 317 -1.09 -28.73 24.74
C MET A 317 -0.88 -27.72 25.85
N SER A 318 0.00 -27.99 26.83
CA SER A 318 0.28 -27.06 27.94
C SER A 318 0.83 -25.73 27.43
N TYR A 319 1.80 -25.74 26.52
CA TYR A 319 2.37 -24.53 25.91
C TYR A 319 1.30 -23.68 25.19
N ILE A 320 0.38 -24.32 24.47
CA ILE A 320 -0.67 -23.58 23.75
C ILE A 320 -1.81 -23.16 24.65
N GLN A 321 -2.11 -23.91 25.71
CA GLN A 321 -3.14 -23.54 26.66
C GLN A 321 -2.69 -22.33 27.50
N GLU A 322 -1.40 -22.21 27.80
CA GLU A 322 -0.78 -21.01 28.35
C GLU A 322 -0.90 -19.81 27.38
N ASP A 323 -0.54 -19.99 26.11
CA ASP A 323 -0.71 -18.98 25.05
C ASP A 323 -2.19 -18.60 24.79
N LEU A 324 -3.14 -19.51 24.99
CA LEU A 324 -4.57 -19.29 24.76
C LEU A 324 -5.28 -18.69 25.97
N THR A 325 -4.88 -19.04 27.19
CA THR A 325 -5.46 -18.48 28.43
C THR A 325 -5.08 -17.02 28.59
N THR A 326 -3.83 -16.66 28.28
CA THR A 326 -3.35 -15.28 28.18
C THR A 326 -4.17 -14.48 27.15
N VAL A 327 -4.43 -15.03 25.96
CA VAL A 327 -5.23 -14.34 24.94
C VAL A 327 -6.73 -14.30 25.27
N LYS A 328 -7.31 -15.37 25.83
CA LYS A 328 -8.76 -15.46 26.17
C LYS A 328 -9.17 -14.53 27.32
N ALA A 329 -8.25 -14.16 28.21
CA ALA A 329 -8.51 -13.19 29.27
C ALA A 329 -8.94 -11.82 28.71
N SER A 330 -8.55 -11.48 27.48
CA SER A 330 -9.09 -10.33 26.74
C SER A 330 -10.02 -10.84 25.62
N SER A 331 -11.33 -10.78 25.78
CA SER A 331 -12.27 -11.27 24.77
C SER A 331 -12.83 -10.16 23.87
N SER A 332 -12.76 -8.89 24.29
CA SER A 332 -13.43 -7.78 23.59
C SER A 332 -12.46 -6.86 22.85
N LEU A 333 -12.92 -6.22 21.77
CA LEU A 333 -12.21 -5.09 21.14
C LEU A 333 -12.26 -3.84 22.04
N ARG A 334 -13.21 -3.79 22.98
CA ARG A 334 -13.34 -2.73 23.97
C ARG A 334 -12.09 -2.60 24.85
N ASP A 335 -11.37 -3.70 25.05
CA ASP A 335 -10.17 -3.77 25.90
C ASP A 335 -9.05 -2.84 25.38
N LEU A 336 -9.04 -2.48 24.09
CA LEU A 336 -8.08 -1.51 23.51
C LEU A 336 -8.34 -0.06 23.93
N PHE A 337 -9.56 0.24 24.37
CA PHE A 337 -10.01 1.60 24.70
C PHE A 337 -10.48 1.73 26.15
N GLN A 338 -10.42 0.66 26.93
CA GLN A 338 -10.94 0.62 28.28
C GLN A 338 -10.02 1.31 29.30
N THR A 339 -8.70 1.17 29.15
CA THR A 339 -7.71 1.77 30.04
C THR A 339 -7.06 2.99 29.40
N PRO A 340 -6.79 4.07 30.14
CA PRO A 340 -6.41 5.36 29.57
C PRO A 340 -5.05 5.35 28.87
N GLY A 341 -4.07 4.59 29.38
CA GLY A 341 -2.76 4.42 28.78
C GLY A 341 -2.82 3.61 27.49
N ILE A 342 -3.55 2.49 27.47
CA ILE A 342 -3.75 1.70 26.24
C ILE A 342 -4.58 2.47 25.22
N CYS A 343 -5.64 3.18 25.64
CA CYS A 343 -6.43 4.03 24.74
C CYS A 343 -5.53 5.07 24.05
N LYS A 344 -4.67 5.77 24.80
CA LYS A 344 -3.69 6.71 24.24
C LYS A 344 -2.76 6.04 23.23
N ILE A 345 -2.22 4.86 23.57
CA ILE A 345 -1.36 4.08 22.66
C ILE A 345 -2.14 3.73 21.39
N SER A 346 -3.33 3.17 21.54
CA SER A 346 -4.22 2.74 20.47
C SER A 346 -4.56 3.88 19.52
N SER A 347 -4.99 5.03 20.03
CA SER A 347 -5.34 6.19 19.19
C SER A 347 -4.14 6.69 18.37
N CYS A 348 -2.95 6.78 18.97
CA CYS A 348 -1.76 7.24 18.25
C CYS A 348 -1.32 6.22 17.18
N VAL A 349 -1.33 4.94 17.53
CA VAL A 349 -0.95 3.86 16.61
C VAL A 349 -1.94 3.75 15.45
N VAL A 350 -3.26 3.80 15.72
CA VAL A 350 -4.32 3.81 14.71
C VAL A 350 -4.15 4.97 13.74
N PHE A 351 -3.87 6.17 14.24
CA PHE A 351 -3.64 7.32 13.37
C PHE A 351 -2.33 7.20 12.56
N GLY A 352 -1.27 6.65 13.13
CA GLY A 352 -0.04 6.35 12.40
C GLY A 352 -0.27 5.36 11.24
N TRP A 353 -1.03 4.29 11.50
CA TRP A 353 -1.45 3.33 10.48
C TRP A 353 -2.31 3.96 9.38
N PHE A 354 -3.26 4.81 9.77
CA PHE A 354 -4.08 5.58 8.83
C PHE A 354 -3.20 6.44 7.89
N ALA A 355 -2.30 7.24 8.47
CA ALA A 355 -1.43 8.16 7.74
C ALA A 355 -0.52 7.42 6.75
N CYS A 356 0.04 6.28 7.17
CA CYS A 356 0.78 5.36 6.32
C CYS A 356 -0.04 4.92 5.11
N GLY A 357 -1.23 4.35 5.32
CA GLY A 357 -2.06 3.82 4.24
C GLY A 357 -2.56 4.89 3.27
N PHE A 358 -2.99 6.03 3.80
CA PHE A 358 -3.49 7.17 3.05
C PHE A 358 -2.41 7.76 2.14
N SER A 359 -1.27 8.16 2.70
CA SER A 359 -0.20 8.86 1.96
C SER A 359 0.57 7.92 1.03
N TYR A 360 0.76 6.66 1.42
CA TYR A 360 1.42 5.66 0.58
C TYR A 360 0.61 5.35 -0.68
N THR A 361 -0.72 5.32 -0.57
CA THR A 361 -1.60 5.09 -1.72
C THR A 361 -1.63 6.32 -2.63
N ALA A 362 -1.68 7.52 -2.04
CA ALA A 362 -1.70 8.77 -2.78
C ALA A 362 -0.51 8.97 -3.72
N MET A 363 0.71 8.61 -3.28
CA MET A 363 1.91 8.70 -4.13
C MET A 363 1.84 7.85 -5.40
N VAL A 364 1.13 6.72 -5.34
CA VAL A 364 1.01 5.80 -6.47
C VAL A 364 -0.04 6.29 -7.48
N MET A 365 -0.91 7.22 -7.10
CA MET A 365 -2.01 7.68 -7.95
C MET A 365 -1.60 8.69 -9.02
N ASP A 366 -0.47 9.39 -8.83
CA ASP A 366 -0.06 10.53 -9.65
C ASP A 366 1.21 10.28 -10.49
N LEU A 367 1.56 9.01 -10.75
CA LEU A 367 2.77 8.60 -11.48
C LEU A 367 2.91 9.22 -12.89
N GLN A 368 1.80 9.58 -13.56
CA GLN A 368 1.84 10.20 -14.89
C GLN A 368 2.25 11.68 -14.87
N LYS A 369 2.17 12.37 -13.73
CA LYS A 369 2.44 13.82 -13.65
C LYS A 369 3.92 14.19 -13.67
N PHE A 370 4.80 13.22 -13.50
CA PHE A 370 6.24 13.48 -13.40
C PHE A 370 6.90 13.81 -14.75
N GLY A 371 6.21 13.67 -15.88
CA GLY A 371 6.78 13.96 -17.21
C GLY A 371 7.83 12.93 -17.69
N PHE A 372 8.00 11.83 -16.95
CA PHE A 372 8.85 10.69 -17.31
C PHE A 372 7.99 9.47 -17.66
N SER A 373 8.63 8.45 -18.26
CA SER A 373 7.99 7.16 -18.49
C SER A 373 7.45 6.57 -17.18
N ILE A 374 6.16 6.22 -17.17
CA ILE A 374 5.48 5.61 -16.02
C ILE A 374 6.19 4.35 -15.50
N TYR A 375 6.83 3.60 -16.41
CA TYR A 375 7.57 2.38 -16.09
C TYR A 375 8.83 2.69 -15.29
N LEU A 376 9.57 3.73 -15.71
CA LEU A 376 10.77 4.18 -15.02
C LEU A 376 10.45 4.69 -13.62
N VAL A 377 9.42 5.54 -13.48
CA VAL A 377 9.02 6.09 -12.19
C VAL A 377 8.63 4.97 -11.22
N GLN A 378 7.86 3.98 -11.69
CA GLN A 378 7.46 2.84 -10.86
C GLN A 378 8.67 1.97 -10.45
N VAL A 379 9.65 1.76 -11.33
CA VAL A 379 10.90 1.07 -10.98
C VAL A 379 11.68 1.84 -9.93
N LEU A 380 11.80 3.17 -10.04
CA LEU A 380 12.48 4.00 -9.04
C LEU A 380 11.78 3.92 -7.68
N PHE A 381 10.44 3.94 -7.66
CA PHE A 381 9.65 3.77 -6.42
C PHE A 381 9.84 2.39 -5.78
N ALA A 382 9.99 1.34 -6.58
CA ALA A 382 10.26 0.00 -6.07
C ALA A 382 11.73 -0.18 -5.65
N LEU A 383 12.66 0.51 -6.31
CA LEU A 383 14.09 0.40 -6.01
C LEU A 383 14.46 1.13 -4.72
N ILE A 384 13.91 2.33 -4.47
CA ILE A 384 14.19 3.10 -3.24
C ILE A 384 13.74 2.38 -1.96
N ASP A 385 12.73 1.52 -2.07
CA ASP A 385 12.18 0.72 -0.98
C ASP A 385 13.25 -0.22 -0.35
N PHE A 386 14.22 -0.70 -1.13
CA PHE A 386 15.30 -1.57 -0.64
C PHE A 386 16.28 -0.85 0.30
N PRO A 387 17.04 0.18 -0.15
CA PRO A 387 17.98 0.89 0.71
C PRO A 387 17.25 1.63 1.83
N ALA A 388 16.10 2.26 1.57
CA ALA A 388 15.38 3.01 2.60
C ALA A 388 14.98 2.11 3.77
N ARG A 389 14.42 0.92 3.51
CA ARG A 389 14.04 -0.02 4.57
C ARG A 389 15.24 -0.64 5.28
N LEU A 390 16.35 -0.87 4.59
CA LEU A 390 17.60 -1.30 5.23
C LEU A 390 18.10 -0.24 6.23
N PHE A 391 18.21 1.01 5.79
CA PHE A 391 18.57 2.13 6.65
C PHE A 391 17.57 2.34 7.78
N GLY A 392 16.27 2.20 7.51
CA GLY A 392 15.21 2.26 8.50
C GLY A 392 15.37 1.20 9.59
N SER A 393 15.61 -0.07 9.20
CA SER A 393 15.83 -1.16 10.15
C SER A 393 17.08 -0.96 11.01
N ILE A 394 18.15 -0.39 10.43
CA ILE A 394 19.35 -0.01 11.17
C ILE A 394 19.02 1.12 12.15
N SER A 395 18.35 2.18 11.70
CA SER A 395 17.93 3.31 12.54
C SER A 395 17.06 2.87 13.73
N MET A 396 16.11 1.96 13.51
CA MET A 396 15.28 1.42 14.59
C MET A 396 16.10 0.68 15.66
N SER A 397 17.16 -0.01 15.25
CA SER A 397 18.06 -0.74 16.16
C SER A 397 18.97 0.21 16.95
N TYR A 398 19.44 1.31 16.35
CA TYR A 398 20.43 2.22 16.92
C TYR A 398 19.87 3.50 17.56
N VAL A 399 18.70 3.97 17.13
CA VAL A 399 18.07 5.21 17.60
C VAL A 399 16.77 4.91 18.34
N GLY A 400 16.04 3.87 17.92
CA GLY A 400 14.76 3.47 18.49
C GLY A 400 13.59 3.70 17.54
N ASN A 401 12.45 3.08 17.87
CA ASN A 401 11.27 3.06 17.00
C ASN A 401 10.55 4.41 16.99
N ARG A 402 10.47 5.09 18.14
CA ARG A 402 9.76 6.37 18.26
C ARG A 402 10.43 7.45 17.40
N PHE A 403 11.74 7.61 17.57
CA PHE A 403 12.50 8.63 16.83
C PHE A 403 12.55 8.34 15.34
N THR A 404 12.76 7.08 14.94
CA THR A 404 12.79 6.70 13.53
C THR A 404 11.45 7.00 12.86
N PHE A 405 10.33 6.66 13.50
CA PHE A 405 9.01 6.97 12.95
C PHE A 405 8.80 8.49 12.80
N ILE A 406 9.08 9.28 13.84
CA ILE A 406 8.88 10.74 13.82
C ILE A 406 9.72 11.38 12.70
N PHE A 407 11.00 11.02 12.61
CA PHE A 407 11.89 11.55 11.57
C PHE A 407 11.38 11.20 10.17
N CYS A 408 11.07 9.93 9.90
CA CYS A 408 10.58 9.51 8.59
C CYS A 408 9.23 10.13 8.23
N ALA A 409 8.32 10.29 9.20
CA ALA A 409 7.01 10.90 8.98
C ALA A 409 7.13 12.40 8.65
N LEU A 410 7.95 13.14 9.41
CA LEU A 410 8.23 14.55 9.13
C LEU A 410 8.95 14.73 7.80
N PHE A 411 10.01 13.95 7.55
CA PHE A 411 10.76 13.97 6.30
C PHE A 411 9.86 13.70 5.10
N SER A 412 9.08 12.62 5.12
CA SER A 412 8.19 12.27 4.02
C SER A 412 7.12 13.33 3.80
N GLY A 413 6.50 13.83 4.87
CA GLY A 413 5.48 14.88 4.77
C GLY A 413 6.02 16.18 4.16
N CYS A 414 7.20 16.62 4.60
CA CYS A 414 7.84 17.83 4.04
C CYS A 414 8.20 17.62 2.56
N VAL A 415 8.81 16.49 2.22
CA VAL A 415 9.23 16.18 0.85
C VAL A 415 8.05 16.00 -0.11
N ILE A 416 6.86 15.62 0.38
CA ILE A 416 5.61 15.61 -0.41
C ILE A 416 5.09 17.03 -0.67
N ILE A 417 5.29 17.96 0.27
CA ILE A 417 4.79 19.34 0.18
C ILE A 417 5.72 20.23 -0.66
N ILE A 418 7.04 20.07 -0.55
CA ILE A 418 8.04 20.90 -1.24
C ILE A 418 7.78 21.01 -2.76
N PRO A 419 7.40 19.95 -3.50
CA PRO A 419 7.06 20.03 -4.92
C PRO A 419 6.00 21.07 -5.30
N ILE A 420 5.15 21.53 -4.36
CA ILE A 420 4.21 22.64 -4.59
C ILE A 420 4.94 23.92 -5.01
N PHE A 421 6.13 24.15 -4.45
CA PHE A 421 6.93 25.35 -4.70
C PHE A 421 7.93 25.17 -5.85
N VAL A 422 8.01 23.98 -6.44
CA VAL A 422 8.96 23.67 -7.51
C VAL A 422 8.33 24.04 -8.87
N PRO A 423 9.00 24.85 -9.70
CA PRO A 423 8.52 25.18 -11.05
C PRO A 423 8.33 23.93 -11.91
N GLN A 424 7.36 23.97 -12.83
CA GLN A 424 7.03 22.82 -13.70
C GLN A 424 8.20 22.35 -14.58
N ASP A 425 9.14 23.25 -14.89
CA ASP A 425 10.30 22.97 -15.72
C ASP A 425 11.33 22.04 -15.04
N MET A 426 11.25 21.88 -13.71
CA MET A 426 12.17 21.09 -12.90
C MET A 426 11.59 19.70 -12.55
N ALA A 427 11.03 19.01 -13.54
CA ALA A 427 10.37 17.70 -13.37
C ALA A 427 11.26 16.65 -12.68
N ALA A 428 12.57 16.65 -12.96
CA ALA A 428 13.54 15.74 -12.34
C ALA A 428 13.67 15.94 -10.82
N LEU A 429 13.62 17.20 -10.34
CA LEU A 429 13.66 17.51 -8.91
C LEU A 429 12.38 17.03 -8.22
N THR A 430 11.22 17.29 -8.83
CA THR A 430 9.91 16.82 -8.33
C THR A 430 9.88 15.29 -8.22
N LEU A 431 10.38 14.58 -9.24
CA LEU A 431 10.49 13.12 -9.21
C LEU A 431 11.41 12.66 -8.07
N THR A 432 12.60 13.25 -7.95
CA THR A 432 13.59 12.88 -6.91
C THR A 432 13.01 13.05 -5.51
N LEU A 433 12.35 14.17 -5.24
CA LEU A 433 11.65 14.40 -3.98
C LEU A 433 10.60 13.31 -3.73
N ASN A 434 9.72 13.03 -4.70
CA ASN A 434 8.68 12.01 -4.52
C ASN A 434 9.25 10.60 -4.31
N VAL A 435 10.36 10.25 -4.97
CA VAL A 435 11.08 8.98 -4.73
C VAL A 435 11.60 8.91 -3.28
N LEU A 436 12.20 9.99 -2.77
CA LEU A 436 12.67 10.04 -1.38
C LEU A 436 11.51 9.95 -0.37
N GLY A 437 10.41 10.68 -0.63
CA GLY A 437 9.21 10.61 0.20
C GLY A 437 8.58 9.21 0.20
N ARG A 438 8.62 8.50 -0.94
CA ARG A 438 8.18 7.11 -1.05
C ARG A 438 9.00 6.19 -0.16
N GLY A 439 10.33 6.31 -0.20
CA GLY A 439 11.23 5.56 0.67
C GLY A 439 10.95 5.84 2.16
N GLY A 440 10.78 7.11 2.53
CA GLY A 440 10.46 7.51 3.90
C GLY A 440 9.12 6.95 4.41
N LEU A 441 8.07 6.97 3.58
CA LEU A 441 6.79 6.31 3.90
C LEU A 441 6.95 4.79 4.01
N GLY A 442 7.83 4.19 3.19
CA GLY A 442 8.17 2.78 3.28
C GLY A 442 8.80 2.40 4.63
N VAL A 443 9.69 3.25 5.17
CA VAL A 443 10.27 3.09 6.51
C VAL A 443 9.23 3.35 7.60
N MET A 444 8.40 4.37 7.45
CA MET A 444 7.30 4.70 8.37
C MET A 444 6.35 3.50 8.54
N PHE A 445 6.01 2.80 7.44
CA PHE A 445 5.17 1.60 7.44
C PHE A 445 5.83 0.41 8.17
N LEU A 446 7.13 0.17 7.92
CA LEU A 446 7.89 -0.86 8.63
C LEU A 446 7.98 -0.56 10.14
N CYS A 447 8.22 0.70 10.47
CA CYS A 447 8.40 1.16 11.84
C CYS A 447 7.11 1.04 12.64
N ILE A 448 5.97 1.50 12.13
CA ILE A 448 4.70 1.39 12.85
C ILE A 448 4.30 -0.08 13.05
N TYR A 449 4.62 -0.97 12.11
CA TYR A 449 4.34 -2.38 12.24
C TYR A 449 5.12 -3.00 13.41
N LEU A 450 6.44 -2.80 13.46
CA LEU A 450 7.25 -3.31 14.58
C LEU A 450 6.90 -2.64 15.90
N TYR A 451 6.67 -1.32 15.88
CA TYR A 451 6.33 -0.58 17.08
C TYR A 451 4.98 -1.02 17.68
N THR A 452 4.02 -1.38 16.83
CA THR A 452 2.75 -1.99 17.25
C THR A 452 2.98 -3.31 17.99
N LEU A 453 3.89 -4.15 17.52
CA LEU A 453 4.21 -5.44 18.15
C LEU A 453 4.91 -5.27 19.51
N GLU A 454 5.65 -4.18 19.70
CA GLU A 454 6.37 -3.89 20.95
C GLU A 454 5.53 -3.10 21.98
N LEU A 455 4.62 -2.24 21.53
CA LEU A 455 3.77 -1.42 22.41
C LEU A 455 2.62 -2.20 23.02
N TYR A 456 1.99 -3.10 22.26
CA TYR A 456 0.86 -3.86 22.76
C TYR A 456 1.32 -5.11 23.53
N PRO A 457 0.76 -5.35 24.73
CA PRO A 457 1.05 -6.56 25.49
C PRO A 457 0.49 -7.79 24.76
N THR A 458 1.07 -8.97 25.01
CA THR A 458 0.71 -10.23 24.32
C THR A 458 -0.79 -10.50 24.31
N GLU A 459 -1.51 -10.17 25.39
CA GLU A 459 -2.97 -10.35 25.53
C GLU A 459 -3.79 -9.65 24.44
N ILE A 460 -3.39 -8.43 24.01
CA ILE A 460 -4.14 -7.62 23.02
C ILE A 460 -3.35 -7.30 21.75
N ARG A 461 -2.08 -7.72 21.64
CA ARG A 461 -1.18 -7.41 20.53
C ARG A 461 -1.77 -7.73 19.16
N GLN A 462 -2.36 -8.92 19.03
CA GLN A 462 -2.94 -9.34 17.76
C GLN A 462 -4.15 -8.48 17.38
N LYS A 463 -5.01 -8.12 18.34
CA LYS A 463 -6.15 -7.23 18.12
C LYS A 463 -5.70 -5.83 17.71
N GLY A 464 -4.76 -5.24 18.45
CA GLY A 464 -4.17 -3.93 18.14
C GLY A 464 -3.53 -3.89 16.74
N THR A 465 -2.80 -4.94 16.38
CA THR A 465 -2.20 -5.08 15.05
C THR A 465 -3.26 -5.15 13.95
N SER A 466 -4.31 -5.96 14.14
CA SER A 466 -5.41 -6.08 13.18
C SER A 466 -6.17 -4.77 12.98
N VAL A 467 -6.47 -4.04 14.06
CA VAL A 467 -7.11 -2.71 13.98
C VAL A 467 -6.22 -1.71 13.25
N GLY A 468 -4.91 -1.72 13.51
CA GLY A 468 -3.94 -0.92 12.78
C GLY A 468 -3.94 -1.20 11.27
N ILE A 469 -3.81 -2.47 10.90
CA ILE A 469 -3.83 -2.89 9.49
C ILE A 469 -5.14 -2.47 8.81
N PHE A 470 -6.29 -2.72 9.45
CA PHE A 470 -7.62 -2.29 8.97
C PHE A 470 -7.66 -0.79 8.71
N THR A 471 -7.16 0.01 9.66
CA THR A 471 -7.13 1.47 9.54
C THR A 471 -6.24 1.94 8.40
N SER A 472 -5.10 1.28 8.15
CA SER A 472 -4.26 1.58 6.98
C SER A 472 -5.00 1.30 5.66
N ARG A 473 -5.78 0.22 5.60
CA ARG A 473 -6.58 -0.10 4.41
C ARG A 473 -7.72 0.89 4.24
N PHE A 474 -8.32 1.34 5.32
CA PHE A 474 -9.31 2.42 5.30
C PHE A 474 -8.71 3.73 4.78
N GLY A 475 -7.51 4.11 5.22
CA GLY A 475 -6.76 5.25 4.67
C GLY A 475 -6.49 5.10 3.17
N ALA A 476 -6.13 3.90 2.71
CA ALA A 476 -5.93 3.61 1.29
C ALA A 476 -7.22 3.76 0.45
N VAL A 477 -8.40 3.44 1.01
CA VAL A 477 -9.70 3.68 0.36
C VAL A 477 -10.03 5.16 0.28
N LEU A 478 -9.70 5.94 1.32
CA LEU A 478 -9.97 7.38 1.33
C LEU A 478 -9.04 8.20 0.43
N ALA A 479 -7.83 7.70 0.14
CA ALA A 479 -6.86 8.43 -0.68
C ALA A 479 -7.40 8.75 -2.10
N PRO A 480 -7.97 7.81 -2.88
CA PRO A 480 -8.64 8.11 -4.14
C PRO A 480 -9.83 9.07 -4.01
N CYS A 481 -10.57 9.05 -2.89
CA CYS A 481 -11.71 9.95 -2.68
C CYS A 481 -11.31 11.44 -2.65
N VAL A 482 -10.07 11.75 -2.23
CA VAL A 482 -9.53 13.12 -2.31
C VAL A 482 -9.29 13.57 -3.76
N TYR A 483 -9.08 12.62 -4.68
CA TYR A 483 -9.02 12.95 -6.10
C TYR A 483 -10.41 13.15 -6.71
N ILE A 484 -11.45 12.57 -6.09
CA ILE A 484 -12.85 12.69 -6.52
C ILE A 484 -13.42 14.05 -6.19
N THR A 485 -13.02 14.66 -5.07
CA THR A 485 -13.44 16.03 -4.75
C THR A 485 -12.87 16.98 -5.81
N GLU A 486 -13.73 17.49 -6.70
CA GLU A 486 -13.42 18.41 -7.82
C GLU A 486 -12.95 19.80 -7.33
N THR A 487 -11.89 19.83 -6.54
CA THR A 487 -11.24 21.07 -6.15
C THR A 487 -10.21 21.41 -7.22
N SER A 488 -10.44 22.50 -7.95
CA SER A 488 -9.54 23.05 -8.98
C SER A 488 -8.18 23.51 -8.44
N SER A 489 -7.95 23.43 -7.12
CA SER A 489 -6.70 23.78 -6.49
C SER A 489 -5.64 22.68 -6.67
N THR A 490 -4.58 23.00 -7.41
CA THR A 490 -3.38 22.16 -7.59
C THR A 490 -2.61 21.92 -6.29
N ILE A 491 -2.84 22.73 -5.26
CA ILE A 491 -2.13 22.74 -3.97
C ILE A 491 -2.76 21.79 -2.94
N LEU A 492 -4.09 21.61 -2.95
CA LEU A 492 -4.79 20.95 -1.85
C LEU A 492 -4.40 19.47 -1.69
N LYS A 493 -4.22 18.75 -2.81
CA LYS A 493 -3.96 17.31 -2.78
C LYS A 493 -2.59 16.99 -2.16
N PRO A 494 -1.45 17.55 -2.65
CA PRO A 494 -0.16 17.31 -2.01
C PRO A 494 -0.11 17.82 -0.56
N LEU A 495 -0.80 18.92 -0.25
CA LEU A 495 -0.90 19.44 1.11
C LEU A 495 -1.57 18.43 2.05
N LEU A 496 -2.72 17.87 1.69
CA LEU A 496 -3.40 16.85 2.49
C LEU A 496 -2.53 15.60 2.68
N PHE A 497 -1.89 15.13 1.62
CA PHE A 497 -1.04 13.93 1.67
C PHE A 497 0.28 14.14 2.42
N GLY A 498 0.78 15.37 2.55
CA GLY A 498 1.97 15.69 3.32
C GLY A 498 1.70 16.06 4.78
N VAL A 499 0.58 16.75 5.08
CA VAL A 499 0.21 17.16 6.44
C VAL A 499 -0.19 15.97 7.31
N VAL A 500 -0.90 14.99 6.75
CA VAL A 500 -1.36 13.81 7.52
C VAL A 500 -0.18 13.02 8.14
N PRO A 501 0.91 12.71 7.40
CA PRO A 501 2.14 12.17 8.01
C PRO A 501 2.75 13.04 9.10
N ILE A 502 2.80 14.37 8.91
CA ILE A 502 3.35 15.31 9.91
C ILE A 502 2.53 15.26 11.20
N LEU A 503 1.20 15.31 11.09
CA LEU A 503 0.32 15.15 12.25
C LEU A 503 0.54 13.80 12.94
N SER A 504 0.78 12.73 12.17
CA SER A 504 1.04 11.41 12.76
C SER A 504 2.36 11.38 13.54
N ALA A 505 3.36 12.17 13.13
CA ALA A 505 4.60 12.34 13.89
C ALA A 505 4.33 13.00 15.25
N ILE A 506 3.44 14.00 15.29
CA ILE A 506 3.00 14.64 16.54
C ILE A 506 2.29 13.61 17.43
N ALA A 507 1.38 12.81 16.87
CA ALA A 507 0.70 11.76 17.63
C ALA A 507 1.68 10.74 18.23
N VAL A 508 2.64 10.24 17.43
CA VAL A 508 3.65 9.28 17.88
C VAL A 508 4.64 9.89 18.87
N SER A 509 4.83 11.21 18.87
CA SER A 509 5.64 11.89 19.90
C SER A 509 5.13 11.64 21.33
N PHE A 510 3.84 11.35 21.50
CA PHE A 510 3.23 11.05 22.79
C PHE A 510 3.44 9.60 23.27
N LEU A 511 3.95 8.72 22.39
CA LEU A 511 4.24 7.33 22.71
C LEU A 511 5.57 7.18 23.47
N ILE A 512 5.73 6.02 24.12
CA ILE A 512 6.91 5.65 24.89
C ILE A 512 7.92 4.92 24.01
N GLU A 513 9.21 5.19 24.16
CA GLU A 513 10.24 4.43 23.47
C GLU A 513 10.26 2.97 23.99
N THR A 514 10.44 2.02 23.08
CA THR A 514 10.42 0.57 23.38
C THR A 514 11.80 -0.07 23.27
N ARG A 515 12.78 0.63 22.70
CA ARG A 515 14.14 0.12 22.52
C ARG A 515 14.77 -0.39 23.83
N GLY A 516 15.31 -1.60 23.79
CA GLY A 516 16.04 -2.22 24.90
C GLY A 516 15.17 -2.62 26.08
N LEU A 517 13.85 -2.56 25.94
CA LEU A 517 12.91 -2.87 27.03
C LEU A 517 12.23 -4.22 26.75
N PRO A 518 11.90 -4.99 27.81
CA PRO A 518 11.21 -6.26 27.65
C PRO A 518 9.82 -6.05 27.03
N LEU A 519 9.36 -7.08 26.31
CA LEU A 519 8.01 -7.16 25.76
C LEU A 519 7.02 -7.27 26.93
N LEU A 520 5.95 -6.48 26.84
CA LEU A 520 4.91 -6.47 27.86
C LEU A 520 4.02 -7.71 27.72
N GLU A 521 3.66 -8.29 28.85
CA GLU A 521 2.78 -9.45 28.88
C GLU A 521 1.32 -9.06 29.18
N THR A 522 1.12 -8.11 30.10
CA THR A 522 -0.22 -7.77 30.59
C THR A 522 -0.63 -6.30 30.37
N ILE A 523 -1.93 -6.05 30.31
CA ILE A 523 -2.52 -4.71 30.27
C ILE A 523 -2.08 -3.85 31.47
N GLN A 524 -2.02 -4.45 32.67
CA GLN A 524 -1.67 -3.74 33.90
C GLN A 524 -0.21 -3.28 33.91
N GLU A 525 0.70 -4.11 33.38
CA GLU A 525 2.11 -3.76 33.22
C GLU A 525 2.29 -2.58 32.25
N THR A 526 1.51 -2.58 31.17
CA THR A 526 1.48 -1.49 30.19
C THR A 526 1.06 -0.18 30.85
N GLU A 527 -0.02 -0.19 31.64
CA GLU A 527 -0.51 0.98 32.38
C GLU A 527 0.52 1.52 33.39
N LYS A 528 1.16 0.64 34.17
CA LYS A 528 2.22 1.04 35.11
C LYS A 528 3.38 1.72 34.39
N ARG A 529 3.77 1.20 33.23
CA ARG A 529 4.86 1.76 32.41
C ARG A 529 4.50 3.12 31.81
N VAL A 530 3.28 3.28 31.32
CA VAL A 530 2.79 4.57 30.81
C VAL A 530 2.76 5.61 31.92
N LYS A 531 2.24 5.27 33.11
CA LYS A 531 2.20 6.19 34.27
C LYS A 531 3.60 6.59 34.72
N ARG A 532 4.54 5.64 34.81
CA ARG A 532 5.94 5.93 35.17
C ARG A 532 6.63 6.84 34.14
N ALA A 533 6.36 6.63 32.85
CA ALA A 533 6.92 7.50 31.81
C ALA A 533 6.34 8.93 31.88
N GLN A 534 5.07 9.08 32.28
CA GLN A 534 4.43 10.38 32.47
C GLN A 534 4.99 11.12 33.69
N SER A 535 5.20 10.43 34.82
CA SER A 535 5.78 11.06 36.02
C SER A 535 7.22 11.52 35.78
N LEU A 536 8.04 10.72 35.09
CA LEU A 536 9.41 11.12 34.74
C LEU A 536 9.45 12.36 33.82
N LYS A 537 8.51 12.49 32.87
CA LYS A 537 8.38 13.69 32.03
C LYS A 537 7.94 14.91 32.84
N GLY A 538 7.02 14.74 33.79
CA GLY A 538 6.59 15.80 34.70
C GLY A 538 7.76 16.34 35.53
N ASN A 539 8.49 15.45 36.19
CA ASN A 539 9.63 15.81 37.04
C ASN A 539 10.75 16.50 36.25
N ALA A 540 11.07 16.02 35.04
CA ALA A 540 12.07 16.65 34.18
C ALA A 540 11.62 18.06 33.72
N SER A 541 10.33 18.25 33.43
CA SER A 541 9.79 19.56 33.06
C SER A 541 9.81 20.54 34.24
N GLU A 542 9.52 20.07 35.45
CA GLU A 542 9.64 20.87 36.68
C GLU A 542 11.10 21.24 36.99
N GLU A 543 12.06 20.33 36.79
CA GLU A 543 13.49 20.63 36.95
C GLU A 543 13.98 21.68 35.95
N VAL A 544 13.54 21.60 34.69
CA VAL A 544 13.87 22.61 33.67
C VAL A 544 13.26 23.96 34.03
N GLN A 545 12.00 23.99 34.49
CA GLN A 545 11.36 25.21 34.99
C GLN A 545 12.08 25.81 36.20
N LYS A 546 12.49 24.99 37.18
CA LYS A 546 13.26 25.45 38.34
C LYS A 546 14.61 26.03 37.93
N ARG A 547 15.32 25.40 36.98
CA ARG A 547 16.58 25.94 36.44
C ARG A 547 16.37 27.24 35.68
N GLN A 548 15.30 27.37 34.90
CA GLN A 548 14.96 28.62 34.21
C GLN A 548 14.56 29.73 35.19
N ALA A 549 13.83 29.43 36.27
CA ALA A 549 13.49 30.39 37.32
C ALA A 549 14.72 30.88 38.10
N LEU A 550 15.73 30.03 38.29
CA LEU A 550 17.03 30.40 38.89
C LEU A 550 17.91 31.27 37.97
N LEU A 551 17.62 31.34 36.67
CA LEU A 551 18.35 32.12 35.68
C LEU A 551 17.73 33.50 35.39
N ILE A 552 16.56 33.80 35.94
CA ILE A 552 15.94 35.14 35.87
C ILE A 552 16.42 35.92 37.10
N PRO A 553 17.23 36.99 36.96
CA PRO A 553 17.61 37.81 38.10
C PRO A 553 16.36 38.43 38.71
N ALA A 554 16.16 38.25 40.03
CA ALA A 554 15.14 38.96 40.77
C ALA A 554 15.38 40.46 40.58
N ILE A 555 14.45 41.15 39.92
CA ILE A 555 14.41 42.62 39.90
C ILE A 555 14.11 43.04 41.34
N PRO A 556 14.98 43.76 42.05
CA PRO A 556 14.69 44.22 43.40
C PRO A 556 13.52 45.20 43.34
N GLU A 557 12.49 44.94 44.14
CA GLU A 557 11.43 45.91 44.43
C GLU A 557 12.10 47.19 44.96
N ALA A 558 11.94 48.29 44.22
CA ALA A 558 12.38 49.60 44.66
C ALA A 558 11.50 50.03 45.85
N GLU A 559 12.10 50.08 47.04
CA GLU A 559 11.55 50.80 48.19
C GLU A 559 11.33 52.27 47.80
N SER A 560 10.06 52.65 47.63
CA SER A 560 9.64 54.04 47.49
C SER A 560 9.72 54.72 48.86
N THR A 561 10.84 55.38 49.14
CA THR A 561 10.90 56.49 50.09
C THR A 561 11.02 57.78 49.30
N VAL A 562 9.89 58.46 49.11
CA VAL A 562 9.60 59.91 49.33
C VAL A 562 8.09 60.10 49.15
#